data_AF-A0A420JC13-F1
#
_entry.id   AF-A0A420JC13-F1
#
_cell.length_a   1.000
_cell.length_b   1.000
_cell.length_c   1.000
_cell.angle_alpha   90.00
_cell.angle_beta   90.00
_cell.angle_gamma   90.00
#
_symmetry.space_group_name_H-M   'P 1'
#
loop_
_entity.id
_entity.type
_entity.pdbx_description
1 polymer ?
#
loop_
_entity_poly.entity_id
_entity_poly.type
_entity_poly.pdbx_seq_one_letter_code
_entity_poly.pdbx_strand_id
1 'polypeptide(L)'
;MNIKTPDETTIIKYLSTAAISSAAVSLIDSDTIAKASIDNFGQATAAQLNTYAPLRIMDYKTNQSTYSDLNLLYAFKEDFEQWTTSEFKELDSRIRRELRQAVRYGGIYTGRGGGRYEAQLSNILTLESLPP
;
A
#
# COMPACT_ATOMS: atom_id res chain seq x y z
N MET A 1 0.57 -20.33 13.70
CA MET A 1 1.43 -19.46 14.54
C MET A 1 0.58 -18.27 14.93
N ASN A 2 0.24 -18.12 16.22
CA ASN A 2 -0.64 -17.04 16.68
C ASN A 2 0.21 -15.77 16.78
N ILE A 3 0.26 -14.97 15.71
CA ILE A 3 1.02 -13.72 15.70
C ILE A 3 0.29 -12.78 16.66
N LYS A 4 0.92 -12.44 17.79
CA LYS A 4 0.35 -11.49 18.75
C LYS A 4 0.02 -10.21 17.99
N THR A 5 -1.19 -9.71 18.21
CA THR A 5 -1.62 -8.38 17.78
C THR A 5 -0.55 -7.36 18.19
N PRO A 6 0.05 -6.64 17.23
CA PRO A 6 1.17 -5.75 17.51
C PRO A 6 0.73 -4.59 18.40
N ASP A 7 1.61 -4.19 19.32
CA ASP A 7 1.39 -3.03 20.17
C ASP A 7 1.56 -1.72 19.39
N GLU A 8 1.13 -0.61 19.99
CA GLU A 8 1.19 0.71 19.38
C GLU A 8 2.61 1.12 18.97
N THR A 9 3.62 0.74 19.76
CA THR A 9 5.03 1.03 19.45
C THR A 9 5.47 0.31 18.17
N THR A 10 5.02 -0.92 17.97
CA THR A 10 5.27 -1.70 16.76
C THR A 10 4.59 -1.08 15.54
N ILE A 11 3.34 -0.62 15.71
CA ILE A 11 2.58 0.07 14.65
C ILE A 11 3.28 1.39 14.25
N ILE A 12 3.75 2.17 15.22
CA ILE A 12 4.50 3.42 14.94
C ILE A 12 5.76 3.12 14.14
N LYS A 13 6.51 2.07 14.48
CA LYS A 13 7.69 1.66 13.71
C LYS A 13 7.32 1.30 12.27
N TYR A 14 6.21 0.59 12.07
CA TYR A 14 5.74 0.21 10.74
C TYR A 14 5.39 1.43 9.89
N LEU A 15 4.62 2.36 10.45
CA LEU A 15 4.31 3.63 9.80
C LEU A 15 5.58 4.43 9.48
N SER A 16 6.54 4.49 10.41
CA SER A 16 7.81 5.18 10.19
C SER A 16 8.62 4.58 9.03
N THR A 17 8.69 3.25 8.92
CA THR A 17 9.36 2.57 7.79
C THR A 17 8.66 2.88 6.47
N ALA A 18 7.33 2.99 6.49
CA ALA A 18 6.54 3.42 5.34
C ALA A 18 6.61 4.93 5.05
N ALA A 19 7.35 5.72 5.84
CA ALA A 19 7.38 7.19 5.83
C ALA A 19 6.02 7.86 6.07
N ILE A 20 5.16 7.18 6.85
CA ILE A 20 3.84 7.67 7.26
C ILE A 20 3.94 8.21 8.69
N SER A 21 3.28 9.34 8.96
CA SER A 21 3.22 9.95 10.29
C SER A 21 2.55 9.01 11.31
N SER A 22 3.08 8.99 12.55
CA SER A 22 2.45 8.30 13.69
C SER A 22 1.03 8.77 13.99
N ALA A 23 0.61 9.94 13.50
CA ALA A 23 -0.79 10.38 13.57
C ALA A 23 -1.75 9.50 12.72
N ALA A 24 -1.25 8.49 12.00
CA ALA A 24 -2.07 7.49 11.32
C ALA A 24 -2.30 6.22 12.16
N VAL A 25 -1.72 6.09 13.37
CA VAL A 25 -1.89 4.93 14.25
C VAL A 25 -3.37 4.57 14.46
N SER A 26 -4.23 5.56 14.65
CA SER A 26 -5.68 5.35 14.86
C SER A 26 -6.43 4.82 13.64
N LEU A 27 -5.78 4.74 12.49
CA LEU A 27 -6.33 4.21 11.23
C LEU A 27 -5.95 2.74 11.01
N ILE A 28 -5.11 2.19 11.89
CA ILE A 28 -4.54 0.86 11.74
C ILE A 28 -5.36 -0.15 12.54
N ASP A 29 -5.75 -1.22 11.85
CA ASP A 29 -6.35 -2.42 12.39
C ASP A 29 -5.26 -3.46 12.68
N SER A 30 -4.94 -3.63 13.96
CA SER A 30 -3.87 -4.51 14.40
C SER A 30 -4.12 -5.99 14.04
N ASP A 31 -5.37 -6.42 13.87
CA ASP A 31 -5.70 -7.78 13.46
C ASP A 31 -5.33 -8.02 11.99
N THR A 32 -5.52 -7.03 11.13
CA THR A 32 -5.06 -7.07 9.74
C THR A 32 -3.54 -7.12 9.65
N ILE A 33 -2.80 -6.49 10.57
CA ILE A 33 -1.34 -6.64 10.63
C ILE A 33 -0.95 -8.09 10.92
N ALA A 34 -1.61 -8.73 11.90
CA ALA A 34 -1.29 -10.10 12.29
C ALA A 34 -1.54 -11.09 11.14
N LYS A 35 -2.54 -10.82 10.28
CA LYS A 35 -2.85 -11.66 9.11
C LYS A 35 -2.01 -11.32 7.88
N ALA A 36 -1.58 -10.06 7.74
CA ALA A 36 -0.97 -9.50 6.53
C ALA A 36 -1.82 -9.69 5.24
N SER A 37 -3.14 -9.90 5.39
CA SER A 37 -4.09 -10.12 4.31
C SER A 37 -5.47 -9.56 4.69
N ILE A 38 -6.30 -9.35 3.66
CA ILE A 38 -7.72 -9.06 3.82
C ILE A 38 -8.51 -10.21 3.17
N ASP A 39 -9.41 -10.83 3.94
CA ASP A 39 -10.11 -12.04 3.52
C ASP A 39 -11.17 -11.78 2.42
N ASN A 40 -11.78 -10.59 2.42
CA ASN A 40 -12.75 -10.17 1.40
C ASN A 40 -12.63 -8.65 1.14
N PHE A 41 -12.00 -8.27 0.04
CA PHE A 41 -11.77 -6.86 -0.28
C PHE A 41 -13.06 -6.06 -0.55
N GLY A 42 -14.11 -6.70 -1.09
CA GLY A 42 -15.41 -6.06 -1.31
C GLY A 42 -16.19 -5.72 -0.03
N GLN A 43 -15.70 -6.19 1.13
CA GLN A 43 -16.25 -5.89 2.45
C GLN A 43 -15.18 -5.32 3.39
N ALA A 44 -14.01 -4.95 2.86
CA ALA A 44 -12.93 -4.41 3.66
C ALA A 44 -13.32 -3.07 4.26
N THR A 45 -13.11 -2.93 5.57
CA THR A 45 -13.26 -1.65 6.23
C THR A 45 -12.12 -0.71 5.87
N ALA A 46 -12.34 0.60 6.02
CA ALA A 46 -11.29 1.59 5.82
C ALA A 46 -10.05 1.32 6.69
N ALA A 47 -10.22 0.82 7.92
CA ALA A 47 -9.10 0.48 8.80
C ALA A 47 -8.26 -0.69 8.24
N GLN A 48 -8.91 -1.71 7.68
CA GLN A 48 -8.22 -2.84 7.05
C GLN A 48 -7.44 -2.39 5.82
N LEU A 49 -8.04 -1.57 4.95
CA LEU A 49 -7.36 -1.00 3.77
C LEU A 49 -6.17 -0.11 4.17
N ASN A 50 -6.38 0.78 5.16
CA ASN A 50 -5.34 1.64 5.72
C ASN A 50 -4.27 0.89 6.49
N THR A 51 -4.45 -0.40 6.75
CA THR A 51 -3.42 -1.27 7.34
C THR A 51 -2.66 -2.04 6.28
N TYR A 52 -3.39 -2.64 5.34
CA TYR A 52 -2.79 -3.47 4.31
C TYR A 52 -1.85 -2.66 3.41
N ALA A 53 -2.25 -1.47 2.97
CA ALA A 53 -1.43 -0.65 2.09
C ALA A 53 -0.06 -0.26 2.73
N PRO A 54 0.03 0.24 3.98
CA PRO A 54 1.31 0.45 4.64
C PRO A 54 2.22 -0.79 4.73
N LEU A 55 1.66 -1.99 4.93
CA LEU A 55 2.48 -3.22 4.94
C LEU A 55 3.15 -3.44 3.58
N ARG A 56 2.42 -3.23 2.48
CA ARG A 56 3.00 -3.31 1.12
C ARG A 56 4.03 -2.20 0.86
N ILE A 57 3.74 -0.98 1.30
CA ILE A 57 4.70 0.16 1.20
C ILE A 57 6.01 -0.17 1.91
N MET A 58 5.95 -0.73 3.11
CA MET A 58 7.14 -1.14 3.83
C MET A 58 7.93 -2.15 3.02
N ASP A 59 7.28 -3.21 2.53
CA ASP A 59 7.92 -4.28 1.78
C ASP A 59 8.66 -3.74 0.54
N TYR A 60 7.98 -2.92 -0.26
CA TYR A 60 8.57 -2.27 -1.44
C TYR A 60 9.78 -1.40 -1.08
N LYS A 61 9.71 -0.67 0.03
CA LYS A 61 10.79 0.23 0.47
C LYS A 61 11.98 -0.51 1.10
N THR A 62 11.74 -1.61 1.80
CA THR A 62 12.80 -2.37 2.49
C THR A 62 13.50 -3.35 1.57
N ASN A 63 12.81 -3.87 0.55
CA ASN A 63 13.31 -4.91 -0.34
C ASN A 63 13.48 -4.40 -1.79
N GLN A 64 14.15 -3.24 -1.96
CA GLN A 64 14.28 -2.56 -3.26
C GLN A 64 14.98 -3.40 -4.34
N SER A 65 15.91 -4.28 -3.95
CA SER A 65 16.55 -5.22 -4.87
C SER A 65 15.56 -6.21 -5.48
N THR A 66 14.46 -6.49 -4.78
CA THR A 66 13.37 -7.35 -5.24
C THR A 66 12.32 -6.53 -5.98
N TYR A 67 11.92 -5.40 -5.39
CA TYR A 67 10.82 -4.57 -5.86
C TYR A 67 11.31 -3.36 -6.65
N SER A 68 11.78 -3.63 -7.86
CA SER A 68 12.11 -2.61 -8.87
C SER A 68 11.49 -2.97 -10.22
N ASP A 69 11.15 -1.93 -10.98
CA ASP A 69 10.67 -2.01 -12.35
C ASP A 69 9.54 -3.05 -12.53
N LEU A 70 9.73 -4.04 -13.39
CA LEU A 70 8.72 -5.04 -13.71
C LEU A 70 8.38 -5.93 -12.52
N ASN A 71 9.34 -6.22 -11.63
CA ASN A 71 9.08 -7.02 -10.45
C ASN A 71 8.14 -6.28 -9.50
N LEU A 72 8.32 -4.98 -9.33
CA LEU A 72 7.39 -4.16 -8.56
C LEU A 72 6.03 -4.03 -9.24
N LEU A 73 5.99 -3.93 -10.58
CA LEU A 73 4.72 -3.90 -11.30
C LEU A 73 3.92 -5.17 -11.07
N TYR A 74 4.54 -6.34 -11.18
CA TYR A 74 3.87 -7.61 -10.95
C TYR A 74 3.44 -7.78 -9.50
N ALA A 75 4.31 -7.46 -8.54
CA ALA A 75 3.97 -7.50 -7.12
C ALA A 75 2.81 -6.57 -6.78
N PHE A 76 2.81 -5.34 -7.30
CA PHE A 76 1.72 -4.40 -7.10
C PHE A 76 0.40 -4.92 -7.68
N LYS A 77 0.44 -5.53 -8.87
CA LYS A 77 -0.76 -6.11 -9.49
C LYS A 77 -1.31 -7.29 -8.68
N GLU A 78 -0.44 -8.12 -8.11
CA GLU A 78 -0.83 -9.24 -7.25
C GLU A 78 -1.39 -8.74 -5.90
N ASP A 79 -0.67 -7.87 -5.20
CA ASP A 79 -1.05 -7.33 -3.89
C ASP A 79 -2.40 -6.58 -3.94
N PHE A 80 -2.70 -5.94 -5.07
CA PHE A 80 -3.88 -5.09 -5.24
C PHE A 80 -4.84 -5.60 -6.34
N GLU A 81 -4.78 -6.88 -6.72
CA GLU A 81 -5.59 -7.46 -7.82
C GLU A 81 -7.09 -7.20 -7.66
N GLN A 82 -7.58 -7.29 -6.41
CA GLN A 82 -8.99 -7.13 -6.07
C GLN A 82 -9.39 -5.67 -5.80
N TRP A 83 -8.45 -4.72 -5.90
CA TRP A 83 -8.71 -3.32 -5.63
C TRP A 83 -9.20 -2.61 -6.88
N THR A 84 -10.18 -1.75 -6.70
CA THR A 84 -10.62 -0.77 -7.69
C THR A 84 -10.20 0.63 -7.26
N THR A 85 -10.52 1.62 -8.08
CA THR A 85 -10.37 3.03 -7.69
C THR A 85 -11.08 3.36 -6.37
N SER A 86 -12.16 2.66 -6.02
CA SER A 86 -12.91 2.88 -4.78
C SER A 86 -12.08 2.52 -3.54
N GLU A 87 -11.44 1.36 -3.50
CA GLU A 87 -10.60 0.93 -2.37
C GLU A 87 -9.40 1.88 -2.19
N PHE A 88 -8.76 2.30 -3.29
CA PHE A 88 -7.71 3.32 -3.23
C PHE A 88 -8.21 4.68 -2.74
N LYS A 89 -9.48 5.01 -3.01
CA LYS A 89 -10.12 6.25 -2.56
C LYS A 89 -10.45 6.24 -1.07
N GLU A 90 -10.66 5.07 -0.46
CA GLU A 90 -10.90 4.93 0.98
C GLU A 90 -9.61 5.06 1.81
N LEU A 91 -8.43 4.93 1.18
CA LEU A 91 -7.16 5.18 1.86
C LEU A 91 -7.07 6.62 2.38
N ASP A 92 -6.55 6.79 3.58
CA ASP A 92 -6.15 8.09 4.09
C ASP A 92 -5.17 8.75 3.11
N SER A 93 -5.32 10.06 2.91
CA SER A 93 -4.54 10.82 1.94
C SER A 93 -3.02 10.68 2.12
N ARG A 94 -2.54 10.51 3.36
CA ARG A 94 -1.12 10.31 3.68
C ARG A 94 -0.65 8.94 3.19
N ILE A 95 -1.43 7.89 3.47
CA ILE A 95 -1.13 6.51 3.06
C ILE A 95 -1.15 6.40 1.54
N ARG A 96 -2.20 6.93 0.90
CA ARG A 96 -2.34 6.94 -0.56
C ARG A 96 -1.18 7.65 -1.25
N ARG A 97 -0.74 8.78 -0.70
CA ARG A 97 0.42 9.51 -1.19
C ARG A 97 1.69 8.66 -1.07
N GLU A 98 1.94 8.07 0.09
CA GLU A 98 3.15 7.26 0.30
C GLU A 98 3.16 5.98 -0.54
N LEU A 99 2.01 5.35 -0.78
CA LEU A 99 1.87 4.22 -1.70
C LEU A 99 2.32 4.61 -3.11
N ARG A 100 1.80 5.74 -3.60
CA ARG A 100 2.19 6.29 -4.89
C ARG A 100 3.68 6.63 -4.96
N GLN A 101 4.29 7.13 -3.88
CA GLN A 101 5.71 7.43 -3.88
C GLN A 101 6.56 6.16 -3.85
N ALA A 102 6.14 5.12 -3.13
CA ALA A 102 6.84 3.84 -3.11
C ALA A 102 6.91 3.21 -4.50
N VAL A 103 5.78 3.17 -5.24
CA VAL A 103 5.76 2.62 -6.61
C VAL A 103 6.62 3.44 -7.58
N ARG A 104 6.64 4.77 -7.43
CA ARG A 104 7.50 5.65 -8.26
C ARG A 104 8.97 5.45 -7.98
N TYR A 105 9.32 5.35 -6.70
CA TYR A 105 10.69 5.14 -6.29
C TYR A 105 11.22 3.80 -6.84
N GLY A 106 10.37 2.78 -6.92
CA GLY A 106 10.70 1.51 -7.57
C GLY A 106 10.51 1.48 -9.09
N GLY A 107 10.46 2.63 -9.78
CA GLY A 107 10.51 2.70 -11.24
C GLY A 107 9.17 2.79 -11.98
N ILE A 108 8.02 2.75 -11.29
CA ILE A 108 6.71 2.81 -11.95
C ILE A 108 6.25 4.26 -12.13
N TYR A 109 6.16 4.69 -13.40
CA TYR A 109 5.57 5.98 -13.71
C TYR A 109 4.04 5.97 -13.53
N THR A 110 3.54 6.82 -12.64
CA THR A 110 2.10 6.91 -12.33
C THR A 110 1.40 8.13 -12.96
N GLY A 111 1.98 8.72 -14.00
CA GLY A 111 1.45 9.94 -14.63
C GLY A 111 2.07 11.25 -14.10
N ARG A 112 1.59 12.39 -14.62
CA ARG A 112 2.10 13.71 -14.22
C ARG A 112 1.68 14.08 -12.79
N GLY A 113 2.42 15.01 -12.17
CA GLY A 113 2.05 15.59 -10.88
C GLY A 113 0.70 16.32 -10.97
N GLY A 114 -0.10 16.25 -9.89
CA GLY A 114 -1.42 16.91 -9.81
C GLY A 114 -2.63 16.04 -10.17
N GLY A 115 -2.43 14.81 -10.66
CA GLY A 115 -3.52 13.85 -10.87
C GLY A 115 -4.08 13.26 -9.58
N ARG A 116 -5.31 12.71 -9.65
CA ARG A 116 -5.95 11.99 -8.55
C ARG A 116 -5.20 10.68 -8.25
N TYR A 117 -4.67 10.55 -7.04
CA TYR A 117 -3.78 9.43 -6.70
C TYR A 117 -4.48 8.08 -6.75
N GLU A 118 -5.76 8.00 -6.38
CA GLU A 118 -6.55 6.78 -6.46
C GLU A 118 -6.70 6.28 -7.90
N ALA A 119 -6.93 7.19 -8.85
CA ALA A 119 -7.01 6.83 -10.27
C ALA A 119 -5.61 6.44 -10.80
N GLN A 120 -4.57 7.16 -10.39
CA GLN A 120 -3.20 6.83 -10.80
C GLN A 120 -2.75 5.44 -10.33
N LEU A 121 -3.09 5.07 -9.09
CA LEU A 121 -2.81 3.74 -8.54
C LEU A 121 -3.65 2.66 -9.24
N SER A 122 -4.95 2.90 -9.43
CA SER A 122 -5.84 1.97 -10.14
C SER A 122 -5.38 1.73 -11.58
N ASN A 123 -4.83 2.74 -12.26
CA ASN A 123 -4.33 2.59 -13.63
C ASN A 123 -3.07 1.70 -13.72
N ILE A 124 -2.30 1.55 -12.63
CA ILE A 124 -1.14 0.63 -12.62
C ILE A 124 -1.62 -0.81 -12.81
N LEU A 125 -2.79 -1.16 -12.25
CA LEU A 125 -3.37 -2.50 -12.38
C LEU A 125 -3.68 -2.89 -13.83
N THR A 126 -3.90 -1.89 -14.68
CA THR A 126 -4.20 -2.11 -16.11
C THR A 126 -2.96 -2.05 -17.00
N LEU A 127 -1.77 -1.75 -16.46
CA LEU A 127 -0.55 -1.71 -17.26
C LEU A 127 -0.13 -3.13 -17.69
N GLU A 128 0.14 -3.30 -18.97
CA GLU A 128 0.72 -4.52 -19.53
C GLU A 128 2.26 -4.50 -19.51
N SER A 129 2.84 -3.29 -19.53
CA SER A 129 4.28 -3.06 -19.49
C SER A 129 4.58 -1.70 -18.88
N LEU A 130 5.85 -1.46 -18.51
CA LEU A 130 6.29 -0.14 -18.07
C LEU A 130 6.33 0.82 -19.27
N PRO A 131 5.81 2.05 -19.12
CA PRO A 131 5.95 3.06 -20.15
C PRO A 131 7.45 3.38 -20.38
N PRO A 132 7.83 3.73 -21.62
CA PRO A 132 9.21 4.05 -21.98
C PRO A 132 9.74 5.32 -21.29
#